data_AF-A0A7J9YPI8-F1
#
_entry.id   AF-A0A7J9YPI8-F1
#
_cell.length_a   1.000
_cell.length_b   1.000
_cell.length_c   1.000
_cell.angle_alpha   90.00
_cell.angle_beta   90.00
_cell.angle_gamma   90.00
#
_symmetry.space_group_name_H-M   'P 1'
#
loop_
_entity.id
_entity.type
_entity.pdbx_description
1 polymer ?
#
loop_
_entity_poly.entity_id
_entity_poly.type
_entity_poly.pdbx_seq_one_letter_code
_entity_poly.pdbx_strand_id
1 'polypeptide(L)'
;MTRRALAATALGATAVACCALLLTAAGAPSALGPPTALGGKCGVFPEPGTEIGSAGGSLPDLRAFNQPISSAKVAPDSDEVIAHIDAHGGGDLHPDFGSPRAYGIPYRVVGKRAKRVRVRFTAYGSESDHGAYRIPLDAPVEGGARSDGDRHVIVYDRARCRLYELYRAFPRPPGERWDADSGVIWDLTSAATRRDGWTSADAAGLPIFPGLVRYDEVRRGRVEHAIRITFESTRDAWIHPATHCAGDSADPAAPAMGTRLRLRADYDISSISGEA
;
A
#
# COMPACT_ATOMS: atom_id res chain seq x y z
N MET A 1 31.95 12.51 72.24
CA MET A 1 33.31 12.96 71.91
C MET A 1 34.21 11.73 72.01
N THR A 2 35.00 11.26 71.05
CA THR A 2 35.40 11.71 69.71
C THR A 2 35.99 10.49 69.00
N ARG A 3 35.63 10.29 67.73
CA ARG A 3 36.20 9.30 66.81
C ARG A 3 37.61 9.72 66.33
N ARG A 4 38.44 8.74 65.95
CA ARG A 4 39.47 8.74 64.88
C ARG A 4 40.19 7.37 64.92
N ALA A 5 40.66 6.71 63.86
CA ALA A 5 40.41 6.59 62.42
C ALA A 5 41.41 5.50 61.90
N LEU A 6 41.22 5.04 60.65
CA LEU A 6 42.14 4.25 59.78
C LEU A 6 41.97 2.72 59.89
N ALA A 7 41.24 2.04 59.00
CA ALA A 7 41.43 1.81 57.56
C ALA A 7 42.63 0.89 57.24
N ALA A 8 42.33 -0.39 57.06
CA ALA A 8 43.23 -1.39 56.49
C ALA A 8 42.77 -1.72 55.07
N THR A 9 43.67 -1.56 54.10
CA THR A 9 43.53 -1.92 52.69
C THR A 9 43.81 -3.41 52.49
N ALA A 10 42.93 -4.11 51.79
CA ALA A 10 43.20 -5.44 51.24
C ALA A 10 42.75 -5.50 49.77
N LEU A 11 43.73 -5.51 48.85
CA LEU A 11 43.62 -6.16 47.54
C LEU A 11 43.71 -7.67 47.79
N GLY A 12 43.08 -8.59 47.08
CA GLY A 12 42.31 -8.58 45.84
C GLY A 12 42.34 -10.01 45.31
N ALA A 13 41.18 -10.58 44.95
CA ALA A 13 41.05 -11.74 44.07
C ALA A 13 39.56 -11.92 43.73
N THR A 14 39.12 -11.33 42.63
CA THR A 14 37.75 -11.49 42.10
C THR A 14 37.65 -12.85 41.40
N ALA A 15 36.92 -13.78 42.01
CA ALA A 15 36.46 -14.99 41.36
C ALA A 15 35.36 -14.65 40.34
N VAL A 16 35.61 -14.96 39.07
CA VAL A 16 34.61 -14.84 37.99
C VAL A 16 33.62 -16.00 38.15
N ALA A 17 32.46 -15.71 38.75
CA ALA A 17 31.32 -16.61 38.77
C ALA A 17 30.66 -16.63 37.38
N CYS A 18 30.78 -17.76 36.68
CA CYS A 18 30.13 -18.02 35.40
C CYS A 18 28.63 -18.24 35.64
N CYS A 19 27.84 -17.16 35.63
CA CYS A 19 26.38 -17.25 35.58
C CYS A 19 25.96 -17.68 34.17
N ALA A 20 25.65 -18.96 34.00
CA ALA A 20 24.94 -19.44 32.83
C ALA A 20 23.52 -18.85 32.81
N LEU A 21 23.32 -17.78 32.03
CA LEU A 21 21.97 -17.31 31.69
C LEU A 21 21.30 -18.39 30.84
N LEU A 22 20.30 -19.06 31.41
CA LEU A 22 19.30 -19.80 30.66
C LEU A 22 18.51 -18.79 29.82
N LEU A 23 18.91 -18.61 28.56
CA LEU A 23 18.06 -17.98 27.56
C LEU A 23 16.86 -18.89 27.33
N THR A 24 15.74 -18.58 27.96
CA THR A 24 14.45 -19.06 27.47
C THR A 24 14.25 -18.44 26.10
N ALA A 25 14.40 -19.26 25.05
CA ALA A 25 14.00 -18.88 23.71
C ALA A 25 12.51 -18.54 23.75
N ALA A 26 12.19 -17.25 23.78
CA ALA A 26 10.85 -16.77 23.49
C ALA A 26 10.54 -17.25 22.07
N GLY A 27 9.69 -18.27 21.97
CA GLY A 27 9.25 -18.80 20.69
C GLY A 27 8.75 -17.65 19.83
N ALA A 28 9.31 -17.50 18.63
CA ALA A 28 8.77 -16.60 17.63
C ALA A 28 7.27 -16.87 17.50
N PRO A 29 6.41 -15.84 17.40
CA PRO A 29 4.98 -16.06 17.26
C PRO A 29 4.75 -16.95 16.03
N SER A 30 4.26 -18.17 16.26
CA SER A 30 3.87 -19.10 15.21
C SER A 30 2.89 -18.38 14.29
N ALA A 31 3.26 -18.22 13.02
CA ALA A 31 2.41 -17.61 12.01
C ALA A 31 1.03 -18.30 12.00
N LEU A 32 0.00 -17.50 12.26
CA LEU A 32 -1.41 -17.90 12.32
C LEU A 32 -1.88 -18.40 10.94
N GLY A 33 -1.96 -19.72 10.77
CA GLY A 33 -2.72 -20.38 9.70
C GLY A 33 -2.25 -20.12 8.26
N PRO A 34 -2.83 -20.83 7.26
CA PRO A 34 -2.68 -20.45 5.87
C PRO A 34 -3.32 -19.07 5.67
N PRO A 35 -2.66 -18.12 4.98
CA PRO A 35 -3.29 -16.85 4.65
C PRO A 35 -4.58 -17.14 3.91
N THR A 36 -5.64 -16.44 4.31
CA THR A 36 -6.91 -16.54 3.60
C THR A 36 -6.70 -15.87 2.26
N ALA A 37 -6.64 -16.67 1.18
CA ALA A 37 -6.73 -16.13 -0.17
C ALA A 37 -7.92 -15.17 -0.19
N LEU A 38 -7.75 -13.99 -0.77
CA LEU A 38 -8.86 -13.05 -0.99
C LEU A 38 -9.98 -13.67 -1.87
N GLY A 39 -9.71 -14.87 -2.42
CA GLY A 39 -10.64 -15.88 -2.89
C GLY A 39 -11.99 -15.90 -2.16
N GLY A 40 -12.98 -15.38 -2.86
CA GLY A 40 -14.39 -15.35 -2.51
C GLY A 40 -15.19 -14.97 -3.77
N LYS A 41 -16.51 -14.81 -3.65
CA LYS A 41 -17.36 -14.38 -4.78
C LYS A 41 -16.97 -13.01 -5.37
N CYS A 42 -16.19 -12.23 -4.63
CA CYS A 42 -15.78 -10.88 -5.00
C CYS A 42 -14.31 -10.92 -5.44
N GLY A 43 -14.07 -10.98 -6.75
CA GLY A 43 -12.75 -10.68 -7.31
C GLY A 43 -12.37 -9.24 -6.95
N VAL A 44 -11.07 -8.94 -6.86
CA VAL A 44 -10.60 -7.58 -6.57
C VAL A 44 -10.86 -6.67 -7.79
N PHE A 45 -10.72 -7.19 -9.02
CA PHE A 45 -11.27 -6.62 -10.27
C PHE A 45 -11.77 -7.71 -11.21
N PRO A 46 -12.60 -7.36 -12.20
CA PRO A 46 -12.87 -8.24 -13.32
C PRO A 46 -11.58 -8.59 -14.07
N GLU A 47 -11.52 -9.82 -14.57
CA GLU A 47 -10.47 -10.24 -15.50
C GLU A 47 -10.52 -9.36 -16.78
N PRO A 48 -9.37 -9.07 -17.44
CA PRO A 48 -9.32 -8.21 -18.62
C PRO A 48 -10.17 -8.70 -19.80
N GLY A 49 -10.60 -9.97 -19.76
CA GLY A 49 -11.20 -10.67 -20.89
C GLY A 49 -10.14 -11.11 -21.89
N THR A 50 -10.40 -12.20 -22.62
CA THR A 50 -9.49 -12.77 -23.64
C THR A 50 -9.40 -11.94 -24.92
N GLU A 51 -10.23 -10.90 -25.09
CA GLU A 51 -10.36 -10.15 -26.34
C GLU A 51 -9.46 -8.91 -26.45
N ILE A 52 -8.78 -8.52 -25.37
CA ILE A 52 -7.96 -7.30 -25.36
C ILE A 52 -6.52 -7.69 -25.58
N GLY A 53 -6.13 -7.72 -26.85
CA GLY A 53 -4.76 -7.97 -27.27
C GLY A 53 -3.79 -7.02 -26.57
N SER A 54 -2.72 -7.61 -26.04
CA SER A 54 -1.56 -6.95 -25.45
C SER A 54 -0.79 -6.00 -26.38
N ALA A 55 -1.26 -5.81 -27.62
CA ALA A 55 -0.71 -4.88 -28.60
C ALA A 55 -1.26 -3.43 -28.46
N GLY A 56 -2.32 -3.23 -27.67
CA GLY A 56 -2.91 -1.91 -27.39
C GLY A 56 -2.30 -1.21 -26.17
N GLY A 57 -2.68 0.06 -25.96
CA GLY A 57 -2.34 0.81 -24.75
C GLY A 57 -3.03 0.27 -23.49
N SER A 58 -2.81 0.95 -22.35
CA SER A 58 -3.52 0.65 -21.10
C SER A 58 -5.04 0.66 -21.31
N LEU A 59 -5.73 -0.29 -20.69
CA LEU A 59 -7.19 -0.27 -20.66
C LEU A 59 -7.70 1.00 -19.99
N PRO A 60 -8.79 1.60 -20.49
CA PRO A 60 -9.29 2.84 -19.94
C PRO A 60 -10.02 2.65 -18.60
N ASP A 61 -10.20 1.40 -18.15
CA ASP A 61 -10.95 1.04 -16.96
C ASP A 61 -10.14 0.15 -16.00
N LEU A 62 -10.71 -0.16 -14.83
CA LEU A 62 -9.97 -0.85 -13.76
C LEU A 62 -9.59 -2.30 -14.09
N ARG A 63 -10.04 -2.86 -15.23
CA ARG A 63 -9.46 -4.12 -15.74
C ARG A 63 -7.97 -4.00 -16.06
N ALA A 64 -7.45 -2.78 -16.24
CA ALA A 64 -6.02 -2.53 -16.48
C ALA A 64 -5.12 -3.11 -15.37
N PHE A 65 -5.62 -3.26 -14.13
CA PHE A 65 -4.84 -3.90 -13.06
C PHE A 65 -4.45 -5.33 -13.42
N ASN A 66 -5.28 -6.08 -14.13
CA ASN A 66 -4.99 -7.46 -14.52
C ASN A 66 -4.53 -7.58 -15.99
N GLN A 67 -4.41 -6.47 -16.73
CA GLN A 67 -4.03 -6.48 -18.14
C GLN A 67 -2.58 -6.96 -18.32
N PRO A 68 -2.32 -8.03 -19.11
CA PRO A 68 -0.97 -8.42 -19.48
C PRO A 68 -0.34 -7.38 -20.41
N ILE A 69 0.83 -6.87 -20.03
CA ILE A 69 1.56 -5.84 -20.81
C ILE A 69 2.95 -6.29 -21.28
N SER A 70 3.28 -7.58 -21.17
CA SER A 70 4.60 -8.12 -21.55
C SER A 70 4.92 -7.98 -23.05
N SER A 71 3.92 -7.81 -23.90
CA SER A 71 4.08 -7.52 -25.33
C SER A 71 3.53 -6.16 -25.76
N ALA A 72 3.26 -5.27 -24.79
CA ALA A 72 2.83 -3.91 -25.08
C ALA A 72 3.90 -3.15 -25.87
N LYS A 73 3.47 -2.37 -26.86
CA LYS A 73 4.36 -1.48 -27.61
C LYS A 73 4.99 -0.47 -26.64
N VAL A 74 6.31 -0.32 -26.72
CA VAL A 74 7.03 0.71 -25.96
C VAL A 74 6.60 2.09 -26.45
N ALA A 75 6.33 3.00 -25.51
CA ALA A 75 5.97 4.37 -25.84
C ALA A 75 7.16 5.10 -26.50
N PRO A 76 6.95 5.93 -27.54
CA PRO A 76 8.05 6.62 -28.21
C PRO A 76 8.92 7.49 -27.30
N ASP A 77 8.35 8.02 -26.22
CA ASP A 77 8.97 8.87 -25.19
C ASP A 77 9.47 8.08 -23.97
N SER A 78 9.48 6.73 -24.03
CA SER A 78 9.83 5.89 -22.88
C SER A 78 11.20 6.22 -22.30
N ASP A 79 12.22 6.44 -23.13
CA ASP A 79 13.58 6.70 -22.64
C ASP A 79 13.67 8.07 -21.93
N GLU A 80 12.90 9.06 -22.39
CA GLU A 80 12.81 10.39 -21.77
C GLU A 80 12.11 10.31 -20.41
N VAL A 81 11.02 9.54 -20.32
CA VAL A 81 10.29 9.33 -19.06
C VAL A 81 11.13 8.60 -18.02
N ILE A 82 11.84 7.55 -18.42
CA ILE A 82 12.74 6.83 -17.50
C ILE A 82 13.89 7.74 -17.06
N ALA A 83 14.50 8.50 -17.98
CA ALA A 83 15.55 9.45 -17.62
C ALA A 83 15.08 10.53 -16.64
N HIS A 84 13.83 11.00 -16.78
CA HIS A 84 13.24 11.95 -15.84
C HIS A 84 13.05 11.32 -14.44
N ILE A 85 12.52 10.09 -14.37
CA ILE A 85 12.36 9.35 -13.10
C ILE A 85 13.72 9.19 -12.41
N ASP A 86 14.74 8.77 -13.14
CA ASP A 86 16.09 8.56 -12.59
C ASP A 86 16.74 9.88 -12.12
N ALA A 87 16.46 11.00 -12.79
CA ALA A 87 17.02 12.30 -12.45
C ALA A 87 16.35 12.98 -11.25
N HIS A 88 15.10 12.64 -10.93
CA HIS A 88 14.30 13.30 -9.90
C HIS A 88 13.95 12.39 -8.71
N GLY A 89 14.17 11.07 -8.84
CA GLY A 89 14.01 10.11 -7.75
C GLY A 89 15.26 9.98 -6.87
N GLY A 90 15.12 9.21 -5.78
CA GLY A 90 16.26 8.70 -5.04
C GLY A 90 16.95 7.54 -5.78
N GLY A 91 18.17 7.18 -5.35
CA GLY A 91 18.90 6.04 -5.91
C GLY A 91 18.36 4.66 -5.51
N ASP A 92 17.35 4.61 -4.62
CA ASP A 92 16.83 3.38 -4.03
C ASP A 92 15.31 3.29 -4.22
N LEU A 93 14.83 2.11 -4.62
CA LEU A 93 13.41 1.79 -4.57
C LEU A 93 12.98 1.49 -3.13
N HIS A 94 11.89 2.12 -2.71
CA HIS A 94 11.25 1.83 -1.43
C HIS A 94 10.14 0.78 -1.61
N PRO A 95 10.25 -0.43 -1.04
CA PRO A 95 9.15 -1.38 -1.07
C PRO A 95 8.04 -0.90 -0.14
N ASP A 96 6.91 -0.53 -0.72
CA ASP A 96 5.69 -0.16 0.03
C ASP A 96 4.91 -1.42 0.49
N PHE A 97 5.65 -2.40 1.02
CA PHE A 97 5.17 -3.66 1.58
C PHE A 97 6.26 -4.32 2.44
N GLY A 98 5.88 -5.22 3.34
CA GLY A 98 6.82 -6.07 4.08
C GLY A 98 6.94 -5.77 5.57
N SER A 99 8.10 -6.09 6.15
CA SER A 99 8.38 -5.98 7.59
C SER A 99 9.61 -5.08 7.84
N PRO A 100 9.62 -4.21 8.87
CA PRO A 100 8.57 -4.00 9.88
C PRO A 100 7.28 -3.46 9.28
N ARG A 101 6.13 -3.70 9.94
CA ARG A 101 4.78 -3.25 9.53
C ARG A 101 4.63 -1.73 9.31
N ALA A 102 5.67 -0.96 9.56
CA ALA A 102 5.74 0.44 9.20
C ALA A 102 5.87 0.64 7.68
N TYR A 103 6.35 -0.37 6.94
CA TYR A 103 6.39 -0.38 5.48
C TYR A 103 5.07 -0.89 4.90
N GLY A 104 4.55 -0.20 3.89
CA GLY A 104 3.31 -0.56 3.21
C GLY A 104 2.03 -0.08 3.89
N ILE A 105 0.94 -0.22 3.14
CA ILE A 105 -0.39 0.17 3.57
C ILE A 105 -1.14 -1.05 4.12
N PRO A 106 -1.42 -1.11 5.43
CA PRO A 106 -2.13 -2.22 6.01
C PRO A 106 -3.61 -2.21 5.64
N TYR A 107 -4.22 -3.39 5.55
CA TYR A 107 -5.64 -3.53 5.29
C TYR A 107 -6.32 -4.44 6.32
N ARG A 108 -7.65 -4.34 6.39
CA ARG A 108 -8.49 -5.22 7.19
C ARG A 108 -9.57 -5.88 6.34
N VAL A 109 -9.74 -7.18 6.50
CA VAL A 109 -10.87 -7.91 5.92
C VAL A 109 -12.03 -7.93 6.92
N VAL A 110 -13.23 -7.59 6.44
CA VAL A 110 -14.47 -7.66 7.22
C VAL A 110 -15.52 -8.49 6.49
N GLY A 111 -16.64 -8.75 7.17
CA GLY A 111 -17.75 -9.52 6.60
C GLY A 111 -19.12 -8.97 7.00
N LYS A 112 -20.15 -9.84 6.95
CA LYS A 112 -21.56 -9.45 7.11
C LYS A 112 -21.86 -8.60 8.34
N ARG A 113 -21.14 -8.83 9.46
CA ARG A 113 -21.32 -8.18 10.77
C ARG A 113 -20.66 -6.80 10.89
N ALA A 114 -19.91 -6.33 9.89
CA ALA A 114 -19.29 -5.01 9.92
C ALA A 114 -20.35 -3.91 10.05
N LYS A 115 -20.23 -3.09 11.10
CA LYS A 115 -21.14 -1.99 11.39
C LYS A 115 -20.82 -0.79 10.51
N ARG A 116 -21.84 0.02 10.21
CA ARG A 116 -21.64 1.30 9.53
C ARG A 116 -20.94 2.27 10.49
N VAL A 117 -20.00 3.03 9.98
CA VAL A 117 -19.28 4.06 10.71
C VAL A 117 -19.38 5.35 9.91
N ARG A 118 -19.58 6.48 10.61
CA ARG A 118 -19.62 7.78 9.95
C ARG A 118 -18.21 8.17 9.52
N VAL A 119 -18.09 8.78 8.35
CA VAL A 119 -16.87 9.44 7.90
C VAL A 119 -17.19 10.91 7.72
N ARG A 120 -16.38 11.80 8.30
CA ARG A 120 -16.43 13.23 8.03
C ARG A 120 -15.23 13.60 7.16
N PHE A 121 -15.51 14.12 5.97
CA PHE A 121 -14.45 14.60 5.09
C PHE A 121 -13.98 16.00 5.50
N THR A 122 -12.66 16.20 5.56
CA THR A 122 -12.01 17.45 6.02
C THR A 122 -11.32 18.25 4.92
N ALA A 123 -11.14 17.67 3.72
CA ALA A 123 -10.56 18.36 2.57
C ALA A 123 -11.36 18.08 1.29
N TYR A 124 -11.17 16.91 0.67
CA TYR A 124 -11.72 16.51 -0.63
C TYR A 124 -13.14 15.94 -0.55
N GLY A 125 -14.00 16.54 0.28
CA GLY A 125 -15.35 16.04 0.53
C GLY A 125 -16.27 16.09 -0.69
N SER A 126 -16.05 17.01 -1.63
CA SER A 126 -16.78 17.12 -2.90
C SER A 126 -16.41 16.04 -3.92
N GLU A 127 -15.24 15.43 -3.75
CA GLU A 127 -14.70 14.37 -4.61
C GLU A 127 -14.69 13.02 -3.89
N SER A 128 -15.38 12.91 -2.74
CA SER A 128 -15.46 11.70 -1.93
C SER A 128 -16.85 11.07 -1.99
N ASP A 129 -16.92 9.77 -1.75
CA ASP A 129 -18.19 9.04 -1.79
C ASP A 129 -18.91 9.21 -0.45
N HIS A 130 -20.03 9.93 -0.42
CA HIS A 130 -20.91 10.02 0.76
C HIS A 130 -21.76 8.76 0.85
N GLY A 131 -21.35 7.81 1.69
CA GLY A 131 -22.00 6.50 1.73
C GLY A 131 -21.82 5.70 3.01
N ALA A 132 -22.26 4.45 2.96
CA ALA A 132 -22.27 3.55 4.10
C ALA A 132 -20.92 2.85 4.31
N TYR A 133 -19.92 3.62 4.76
CA TYR A 133 -18.62 3.08 5.18
C TYR A 133 -18.78 2.05 6.29
N ARG A 134 -18.03 0.95 6.20
CA ARG A 134 -17.96 -0.11 7.21
C ARG A 134 -16.52 -0.36 7.62
N ILE A 135 -15.91 0.70 8.11
CA ILE A 135 -14.51 0.73 8.54
C ILE A 135 -14.50 0.70 10.08
N PRO A 136 -14.20 -0.44 10.72
CA PRO A 136 -14.04 -0.50 12.17
C PRO A 136 -13.05 0.57 12.65
N LEU A 137 -13.29 1.21 13.80
CA LEU A 137 -12.42 2.28 14.31
C LEU A 137 -11.04 1.78 14.76
N ASP A 138 -10.89 0.46 14.92
CA ASP A 138 -9.64 -0.23 15.20
C ASP A 138 -8.99 -0.81 13.94
N ALA A 139 -9.48 -0.45 12.74
CA ALA A 139 -8.80 -0.74 11.49
C ALA A 139 -7.37 -0.16 11.51
N PRO A 140 -6.37 -0.90 10.98
CA PRO A 140 -5.01 -0.42 10.98
C PRO A 140 -4.88 0.84 10.12
N VAL A 141 -4.03 1.75 10.58
CA VAL A 141 -3.67 2.98 9.88
C VAL A 141 -2.22 2.84 9.43
N GLU A 142 -1.94 3.21 8.18
CA GLU A 142 -0.58 3.32 7.66
C GLU A 142 0.31 4.20 8.56
N GLY A 143 1.55 3.75 8.82
CA GLY A 143 2.46 4.38 9.78
C GLY A 143 2.00 4.34 11.25
N GLY A 144 0.82 3.80 11.53
CA GLY A 144 0.26 3.64 12.87
C GLY A 144 -0.50 4.84 13.41
N ALA A 145 -0.98 4.72 14.65
CA ALA A 145 -1.84 5.74 15.26
C ALA A 145 -1.17 7.10 15.50
N ARG A 146 0.17 7.16 15.48
CA ARG A 146 0.97 8.36 15.74
C ARG A 146 1.65 8.94 14.50
N SER A 147 1.49 8.34 13.32
CA SER A 147 2.04 8.89 12.08
C SER A 147 1.34 10.20 11.71
N ASP A 148 2.06 11.07 11.02
CA ASP A 148 1.61 12.36 10.50
C ASP A 148 1.54 12.41 8.96
N GLY A 149 1.99 11.35 8.28
CA GLY A 149 1.92 11.18 6.82
C GLY A 149 0.52 10.81 6.30
N ASP A 150 0.49 9.97 5.26
CA ASP A 150 -0.72 9.71 4.47
C ASP A 150 -1.83 8.99 5.24
N ARG A 151 -1.47 8.12 6.19
CA ARG A 151 -2.42 7.49 7.12
C ARG A 151 -3.60 6.83 6.39
N HIS A 152 -3.30 6.08 5.33
CA HIS A 152 -4.32 5.33 4.61
C HIS A 152 -4.99 4.30 5.52
N VAL A 153 -6.30 4.12 5.33
CA VAL A 153 -7.09 3.05 5.96
C VAL A 153 -7.85 2.28 4.90
N ILE A 154 -7.52 0.99 4.77
CA ILE A 154 -8.08 0.10 3.75
C ILE A 154 -8.91 -1.00 4.40
N VAL A 155 -10.16 -1.17 3.97
CA VAL A 155 -11.05 -2.23 4.44
C VAL A 155 -11.74 -2.95 3.29
N TYR A 156 -11.50 -4.26 3.17
CA TYR A 156 -12.15 -5.15 2.21
C TYR A 156 -13.35 -5.85 2.87
N ASP A 157 -14.58 -5.53 2.43
CA ASP A 157 -15.81 -6.24 2.83
C ASP A 157 -16.14 -7.35 1.83
N ARG A 158 -15.64 -8.55 2.16
CA ARG A 158 -15.84 -9.78 1.38
C ARG A 158 -17.31 -10.20 1.27
N ALA A 159 -18.18 -9.76 2.19
CA ALA A 159 -19.59 -10.15 2.15
C ALA A 159 -20.42 -9.30 1.19
N ARG A 160 -19.93 -8.10 0.84
CA ARG A 160 -20.66 -7.12 0.01
C ARG A 160 -19.95 -6.77 -1.29
N CYS A 161 -18.77 -7.34 -1.53
CA CYS A 161 -17.91 -6.96 -2.66
C CYS A 161 -17.65 -5.45 -2.68
N ARG A 162 -17.24 -4.92 -1.52
CA ARG A 162 -16.91 -3.51 -1.35
C ARG A 162 -15.50 -3.35 -0.82
N LEU A 163 -14.81 -2.34 -1.31
CA LEU A 163 -13.54 -1.87 -0.78
C LEU A 163 -13.73 -0.43 -0.32
N TYR A 164 -13.36 -0.17 0.93
CA TYR A 164 -13.43 1.14 1.54
C TYR A 164 -12.01 1.65 1.75
N GLU A 165 -11.71 2.83 1.23
CA GLU A 165 -10.39 3.44 1.35
C GLU A 165 -10.54 4.88 1.81
N LEU A 166 -9.74 5.26 2.80
CA LEU A 166 -9.66 6.64 3.31
C LEU A 166 -8.22 7.13 3.22
N TYR A 167 -8.05 8.39 2.84
CA TYR A 167 -6.79 9.12 2.93
C TYR A 167 -6.79 10.04 4.15
N ARG A 168 -5.63 10.13 4.81
CA ARG A 168 -5.37 10.97 5.98
C ARG A 168 -6.38 10.77 7.10
N ALA A 169 -6.57 9.50 7.48
CA ALA A 169 -7.66 9.09 8.36
C ALA A 169 -7.27 9.11 9.86
N PHE A 170 -8.17 9.67 10.67
CA PHE A 170 -8.06 9.76 12.12
C PHE A 170 -9.32 9.17 12.79
N PRO A 171 -9.18 8.11 13.61
CA PRO A 171 -10.32 7.60 14.33
C PRO A 171 -10.69 8.59 15.44
N ARG A 172 -11.99 8.80 15.63
CA ARG A 172 -12.54 9.68 16.67
C ARG A 172 -13.47 8.87 17.56
N PRO A 173 -12.93 8.24 18.62
CA PRO A 173 -13.72 7.47 19.57
C PRO A 173 -14.83 8.29 20.23
N PRO A 174 -14.63 9.58 20.60
CA PRO A 174 -15.75 10.47 20.85
C PRO A 174 -16.58 10.64 19.58
N GLY A 175 -17.78 10.02 19.56
CA GLY A 175 -18.73 10.10 18.45
C GLY A 175 -18.60 9.01 17.38
N GLU A 176 -17.85 7.94 17.66
CA GLU A 176 -17.75 6.72 16.84
C GLU A 176 -17.64 6.96 15.31
N ARG A 177 -16.64 7.74 14.89
CA ARG A 177 -16.45 8.11 13.47
C ARG A 177 -14.98 8.17 13.04
N TRP A 178 -14.78 8.28 11.73
CA TRP A 178 -13.51 8.72 11.13
C TRP A 178 -13.60 10.19 10.71
N ASP A 179 -12.53 10.94 10.92
CA ASP A 179 -12.24 12.15 10.17
C ASP A 179 -11.19 11.78 9.11
N ALA A 180 -11.39 12.13 7.84
CA ALA A 180 -10.47 11.79 6.75
C ALA A 180 -10.48 12.90 5.70
N ASP A 181 -9.40 13.08 4.95
CA ASP A 181 -9.37 14.11 3.91
C ASP A 181 -10.19 13.71 2.69
N SER A 182 -10.11 12.44 2.29
CA SER A 182 -10.93 11.85 1.23
C SER A 182 -11.38 10.43 1.59
N GLY A 183 -12.35 9.91 0.84
CA GLY A 183 -12.73 8.51 0.94
C GLY A 183 -13.56 8.00 -0.23
N VAL A 184 -13.36 6.73 -0.56
CA VAL A 184 -14.03 6.06 -1.68
C VAL A 184 -14.61 4.73 -1.25
N ILE A 185 -15.77 4.39 -1.85
CA ILE A 185 -16.43 3.09 -1.71
C ILE A 185 -16.43 2.41 -3.09
N TRP A 186 -15.46 1.54 -3.32
CA TRP A 186 -15.34 0.80 -4.56
C TRP A 186 -16.30 -0.39 -4.63
N ASP A 187 -16.96 -0.55 -5.78
CA ASP A 187 -17.69 -1.76 -6.15
C ASP A 187 -16.73 -2.74 -6.83
N LEU A 188 -16.34 -3.80 -6.12
CA LEU A 188 -15.40 -4.79 -6.62
C LEU A 188 -16.01 -5.74 -7.68
N THR A 189 -17.28 -5.58 -8.01
CA THR A 189 -17.93 -6.27 -9.14
C THR A 189 -17.92 -5.44 -10.42
N SER A 190 -17.39 -4.21 -10.37
CA SER A 190 -17.33 -3.28 -11.50
C SER A 190 -15.89 -2.98 -11.89
N ALA A 191 -15.68 -2.69 -13.19
CA ALA A 191 -14.43 -2.14 -13.68
C ALA A 191 -14.47 -0.60 -13.81
N ALA A 192 -15.59 0.05 -13.48
CA ALA A 192 -15.76 1.48 -13.69
C ALA A 192 -14.73 2.30 -12.90
N THR A 193 -14.18 3.33 -13.56
CA THR A 193 -13.33 4.33 -12.93
C THR A 193 -14.15 5.35 -12.14
N ARG A 194 -13.47 6.25 -11.42
CA ARG A 194 -14.11 7.46 -10.90
C ARG A 194 -14.42 8.43 -12.06
N ARG A 195 -15.08 9.52 -11.72
CA ARG A 195 -15.24 10.66 -12.63
C ARG A 195 -13.88 11.33 -12.85
N ASP A 196 -13.63 11.77 -14.08
CA ASP A 196 -12.43 12.55 -14.40
C ASP A 196 -12.34 13.83 -13.56
N GLY A 197 -11.12 14.12 -13.12
CA GLY A 197 -10.79 15.17 -12.18
C GLY A 197 -11.16 14.85 -10.72
N TRP A 198 -11.62 13.63 -10.38
CA TRP A 198 -11.87 13.26 -8.99
C TRP A 198 -10.74 12.42 -8.41
N THR A 199 -10.18 12.88 -7.30
CA THR A 199 -9.23 12.11 -6.49
C THR A 199 -9.88 10.91 -5.80
N SER A 200 -9.07 10.11 -5.11
CA SER A 200 -9.52 9.01 -4.25
C SER A 200 -8.70 8.99 -2.95
N ALA A 201 -8.61 7.83 -2.28
CA ALA A 201 -7.58 7.65 -1.27
C ALA A 201 -6.17 7.69 -1.90
N ASP A 202 -6.04 7.25 -3.16
CA ASP A 202 -4.88 7.49 -4.00
C ASP A 202 -5.03 8.79 -4.80
N ALA A 203 -3.94 9.55 -4.93
CA ALA A 203 -3.92 10.81 -5.65
C ALA A 203 -4.26 10.69 -7.15
N ALA A 204 -4.02 9.54 -7.78
CA ALA A 204 -4.37 9.31 -9.19
C ALA A 204 -5.88 9.06 -9.41
N GLY A 205 -6.68 9.01 -8.34
CA GLY A 205 -8.09 8.60 -8.42
C GLY A 205 -8.29 7.10 -8.55
N LEU A 206 -7.24 6.30 -8.31
CA LEU A 206 -7.24 4.84 -8.40
C LEU A 206 -7.53 4.16 -7.06
N PRO A 207 -8.07 2.92 -7.04
CA PRO A 207 -8.06 2.12 -5.83
C PRO A 207 -6.62 1.73 -5.43
N ILE A 208 -6.29 1.73 -4.13
CA ILE A 208 -4.94 1.41 -3.60
C ILE A 208 -4.74 -0.09 -3.44
N PHE A 209 -5.65 -0.74 -2.70
CA PHE A 209 -5.64 -2.18 -2.39
C PHE A 209 -5.33 -3.11 -3.57
N PRO A 210 -5.75 -2.82 -4.81
CA PRO A 210 -5.49 -3.64 -5.98
C PRO A 210 -4.06 -3.64 -6.46
N GLY A 211 -3.33 -2.56 -6.18
CA GLY A 211 -1.93 -2.40 -6.56
C GLY A 211 -0.96 -2.85 -5.46
N LEU A 212 -1.46 -3.26 -4.29
CA LEU A 212 -0.63 -3.72 -3.18
C LEU A 212 -0.13 -5.15 -3.43
N VAL A 213 1.16 -5.38 -3.20
CA VAL A 213 1.72 -6.73 -3.07
C VAL A 213 1.28 -7.31 -1.73
N ARG A 214 0.61 -8.47 -1.75
CA ARG A 214 0.11 -9.11 -0.53
C ARG A 214 0.87 -10.38 -0.19
N TYR A 215 1.01 -10.64 1.11
CA TYR A 215 1.74 -11.78 1.63
C TYR A 215 1.19 -13.13 1.12
N ASP A 216 -0.12 -13.25 0.95
CA ASP A 216 -0.74 -14.48 0.45
C ASP A 216 -0.40 -14.76 -1.01
N GLU A 217 -0.15 -13.72 -1.80
CA GLU A 217 0.25 -13.78 -3.21
C GLU A 217 1.72 -14.20 -3.36
N VAL A 218 2.59 -13.58 -2.56
CA VAL A 218 4.01 -13.97 -2.49
C VAL A 218 4.14 -15.41 -2.03
N ARG A 219 3.41 -15.81 -0.98
CA ARG A 219 3.44 -17.18 -0.46
C ARG A 219 2.91 -18.24 -1.44
N ARG A 220 1.96 -17.90 -2.32
CA ARG A 220 1.50 -18.80 -3.41
C ARG A 220 2.43 -18.79 -4.62
N GLY A 221 3.48 -17.98 -4.60
CA GLY A 221 4.51 -17.93 -5.63
C GLY A 221 4.17 -17.05 -6.84
N ARG A 222 3.17 -16.15 -6.74
CA ARG A 222 2.81 -15.28 -7.87
C ARG A 222 2.00 -14.03 -7.46
N VAL A 223 2.38 -12.89 -8.04
CA VAL A 223 1.57 -11.67 -8.11
C VAL A 223 1.05 -11.55 -9.55
N GLU A 224 -0.26 -11.51 -9.73
CA GLU A 224 -0.90 -11.59 -11.07
C GLU A 224 -1.57 -10.28 -11.50
N HIS A 225 -1.36 -9.21 -10.73
CA HIS A 225 -1.87 -7.88 -11.00
C HIS A 225 -0.71 -6.88 -11.09
N ALA A 226 -1.00 -5.71 -11.64
CA ALA A 226 -0.08 -4.59 -11.66
C ALA A 226 0.23 -4.12 -10.22
N ILE A 227 1.49 -3.78 -9.99
CA ILE A 227 1.96 -3.23 -8.72
C ILE A 227 1.88 -1.70 -8.82
N ARG A 228 1.35 -1.07 -7.78
CA ARG A 228 1.34 0.39 -7.65
C ARG A 228 2.76 0.88 -7.37
N ILE A 229 3.15 1.96 -8.03
CA ILE A 229 4.42 2.67 -7.81
C ILE A 229 4.18 4.17 -7.74
N THR A 230 4.94 4.86 -6.91
CA THR A 230 4.93 6.32 -6.76
C THR A 230 6.28 6.87 -7.23
N PHE A 231 6.26 8.06 -7.81
CA PHE A 231 7.46 8.79 -8.22
C PHE A 231 7.51 10.13 -7.49
N GLU A 232 8.72 10.61 -7.22
CA GLU A 232 8.96 11.87 -6.52
C GLU A 232 8.35 13.06 -7.27
N SER A 233 8.56 13.09 -8.60
CA SER A 233 8.01 14.12 -9.47
C SER A 233 7.18 13.51 -10.60
N THR A 234 6.00 14.07 -10.80
CA THR A 234 5.04 13.68 -11.84
C THR A 234 4.47 14.94 -12.49
N ARG A 235 3.98 14.84 -13.73
CA ARG A 235 3.27 15.96 -14.36
C ARG A 235 1.81 16.05 -13.94
N ASP A 236 1.23 17.23 -14.05
CA ASP A 236 -0.21 17.49 -13.91
C ASP A 236 -1.02 16.92 -15.10
N ALA A 237 -0.94 15.61 -15.28
CA ALA A 237 -1.69 14.84 -16.25
C ALA A 237 -1.92 13.42 -15.76
N TRP A 238 -2.92 12.76 -16.32
CA TRP A 238 -3.20 11.35 -16.07
C TRP A 238 -3.50 10.58 -17.36
N ILE A 239 -3.28 9.29 -17.30
CA ILE A 239 -3.62 8.31 -18.33
C ILE A 239 -4.56 7.30 -17.69
N HIS A 240 -5.68 7.01 -18.36
CA HIS A 240 -6.61 6.03 -17.84
C HIS A 240 -5.96 4.65 -17.57
N PRO A 241 -6.39 3.96 -16.50
CA PRO A 241 -7.60 4.22 -15.72
C PRO A 241 -7.47 5.23 -14.57
N ALA A 242 -6.32 5.90 -14.41
CA ALA A 242 -6.27 7.06 -13.52
C ALA A 242 -7.27 8.13 -14.00
N THR A 243 -7.79 8.91 -13.06
CA THR A 243 -8.80 9.94 -13.31
C THR A 243 -8.41 11.30 -12.75
N HIS A 244 -7.27 11.38 -12.06
CA HIS A 244 -6.81 12.57 -11.38
C HIS A 244 -5.28 12.61 -11.36
N CYS A 245 -4.71 13.78 -11.06
CA CYS A 245 -3.27 13.98 -10.92
C CYS A 245 -2.97 14.91 -9.73
N ALA A 246 -1.75 14.80 -9.20
CA ALA A 246 -1.23 15.69 -8.17
C ALA A 246 0.24 15.96 -8.47
N GLY A 247 0.51 16.41 -9.70
CA GLY A 247 1.86 16.61 -10.20
C GLY A 247 2.46 17.90 -9.68
N ASP A 248 3.78 17.98 -9.78
CA ASP A 248 4.58 19.14 -9.39
C ASP A 248 5.48 19.64 -10.54
N SER A 249 5.46 18.94 -11.67
CA SER A 249 6.31 19.22 -12.84
C SER A 249 5.50 19.59 -14.08
N ALA A 250 6.01 20.55 -14.84
CA ALA A 250 5.51 20.89 -16.17
C ALA A 250 6.31 20.18 -17.29
N ASP A 251 7.33 19.40 -16.95
CA ASP A 251 8.16 18.69 -17.92
C ASP A 251 7.32 17.61 -18.63
N PRO A 252 7.21 17.63 -19.98
CA PRO A 252 6.53 16.58 -20.72
C PRO A 252 7.21 15.20 -20.59
N ALA A 253 8.45 15.12 -20.08
CA ALA A 253 9.10 13.86 -19.75
C ALA A 253 8.73 13.34 -18.34
N ALA A 254 8.15 14.14 -17.45
CA ALA A 254 7.71 13.63 -16.15
C ALA A 254 6.62 12.54 -16.35
N PRO A 255 6.59 11.46 -15.55
CA PRO A 255 5.54 10.46 -15.69
C PRO A 255 4.15 11.07 -15.37
N ALA A 256 3.14 10.70 -16.15
CA ALA A 256 1.74 11.02 -15.83
C ALA A 256 1.18 9.99 -14.83
N MET A 257 0.24 10.39 -13.98
CA MET A 257 -0.45 9.42 -13.12
C MET A 257 -1.16 8.35 -13.96
N GLY A 258 -1.04 7.08 -13.59
CA GLY A 258 -1.56 5.95 -14.38
C GLY A 258 -0.63 5.45 -15.50
N THR A 259 0.59 5.99 -15.61
CA THR A 259 1.63 5.42 -16.48
C THR A 259 1.85 3.93 -16.20
N ARG A 260 1.90 3.13 -17.27
CA ARG A 260 2.17 1.70 -17.19
C ARG A 260 3.63 1.41 -17.45
N LEU A 261 4.30 0.86 -16.44
CA LEU A 261 5.67 0.38 -16.56
C LEU A 261 5.69 -1.14 -16.64
N ARG A 262 6.68 -1.66 -17.36
CA ARG A 262 7.01 -3.08 -17.41
C ARG A 262 8.51 -3.24 -17.32
N LEU A 263 8.93 -4.38 -16.81
CA LEU A 263 10.33 -4.77 -16.91
C LEU A 263 10.73 -4.85 -18.39
N ARG A 264 11.93 -4.35 -18.71
CA ARG A 264 12.49 -4.49 -20.04
C ARG A 264 12.61 -5.96 -20.42
N ALA A 265 12.36 -6.26 -21.69
CA ALA A 265 12.38 -7.64 -22.19
C ALA A 265 13.77 -8.30 -22.08
N ASP A 266 14.83 -7.50 -22.02
CA ASP A 266 16.22 -7.93 -21.91
C ASP A 266 16.82 -7.76 -20.50
N TYR A 267 15.99 -7.45 -19.50
CA TYR A 267 16.43 -7.45 -18.11
C TYR A 267 16.60 -8.89 -17.61
N ASP A 268 17.79 -9.23 -17.14
CA ASP A 268 18.09 -10.57 -16.62
C ASP A 268 17.62 -10.71 -15.16
N ILE A 269 16.53 -11.45 -14.98
CA ILE A 269 15.99 -11.77 -13.65
C ILE A 269 16.63 -13.00 -13.00
N SER A 270 17.56 -13.70 -13.67
CA SER A 270 18.16 -14.94 -13.14
C SER A 270 18.97 -14.74 -11.85
N SER A 271 19.43 -13.51 -11.63
CA SER A 271 20.13 -13.10 -10.41
C SER A 271 19.19 -12.71 -9.26
N ILE A 272 17.88 -12.56 -9.52
CA ILE A 272 16.89 -12.24 -8.49
C ILE A 272 16.50 -13.53 -7.77
N SER A 273 16.74 -13.55 -6.46
CA SER A 273 16.38 -14.67 -5.57
C SER A 273 15.48 -14.18 -4.43
N GLY A 274 14.48 -14.97 -4.05
CA GLY A 274 13.57 -14.62 -2.95
C GLY A 274 12.26 -15.42 -3.01
N GLU A 275 11.35 -15.14 -2.09
CA GLU A 275 9.93 -15.48 -2.27
C GLU A 275 9.34 -14.58 -3.38
N ALA A 276 8.30 -15.04 -4.08
CA ALA A 276 7.88 -14.58 -5.40
C ALA A 276 7.58 -13.08 -5.58
#